data_AF-A0A497XB13-F1
#
_entry.id   AF-A0A497XB13-F1
#
_cell.length_a   1.000
_cell.length_b   1.000
_cell.length_c   1.000
_cell.angle_alpha   90.00
_cell.angle_beta   90.00
_cell.angle_gamma   90.00
#
_symmetry.space_group_name_H-M   'P 1'
#
loop_
_entity.id
_entity.type
_entity.pdbx_description
1 polymer ?
#
loop_
_entity_poly.entity_id
_entity_poly.type
_entity_poly.pdbx_seq_one_letter_code
_entity_poly.pdbx_strand_id
1 'polypeptide(L)' 'MAWQLLFGSDMGLFSLFVIAFVIAMAIFLYRYATKHMEEDARQAK' A
#
# COMPACT_ATOMS: atom_id res chain seq x y z
N MET A 1 -4.86 -27.23 5.73
CA MET A 1 -3.87 -26.50 4.89
C MET A 1 -3.76 -25.06 5.37
N ALA A 2 -2.58 -24.43 5.38
CA ALA A 2 -2.39 -23.05 5.85
C ALA A 2 -3.28 -22.01 5.13
N TRP A 3 -3.68 -22.31 3.89
CA TRP A 3 -4.67 -21.54 3.12
C TRP A 3 -6.04 -21.44 3.82
N GLN A 4 -6.51 -22.46 4.54
CA GLN A 4 -7.79 -22.39 5.25
C GLN A 4 -7.72 -21.58 6.56
N LEU A 5 -6.53 -21.45 7.17
CA LEU A 5 -6.32 -20.59 8.33
C LEU A 5 -6.25 -19.11 7.93
N LEU A 6 -5.66 -18.80 6.77
CA LEU A 6 -5.57 -17.43 6.24
C LEU A 6 -6.91 -16.89 5.72
N PHE A 7 -7.76 -17.75 5.12
CA PHE A 7 -9.05 -17.32 4.56
C PHE A 7 -10.26 -17.64 5.45
N GLY A 8 -10.14 -18.57 6.40
CA GLY A 8 -11.26 -19.06 7.23
C GLY A 8 -11.22 -18.66 8.69
N SER A 9 -10.13 -18.06 9.18
CA SER A 9 -10.02 -17.58 10.57
C SER A 9 -10.09 -16.05 10.58
N ASP A 10 -10.83 -15.45 11.52
CA ASP A 10 -11.02 -14.00 11.66
C ASP A 10 -9.68 -13.23 11.68
N MET A 11 -8.62 -13.88 12.17
CA MET A 11 -7.24 -13.37 12.18
C MET A 11 -6.61 -13.25 10.78
N GLY A 12 -6.90 -14.18 9.87
CA GLY A 12 -6.31 -14.25 8.55
C GLY A 12 -6.82 -13.14 7.62
N LEU A 13 -8.13 -12.91 7.61
CA LEU A 13 -8.76 -11.79 6.89
C LEU A 13 -8.27 -10.43 7.38
N PHE A 14 -8.09 -10.25 8.69
CA PHE A 14 -7.54 -9.02 9.25
C PHE A 14 -6.09 -8.80 8.78
N SER A 15 -5.25 -9.85 8.79
CA SER A 15 -3.87 -9.74 8.31
C SER A 15 -3.78 -9.41 6.81
N LEU A 16 -4.66 -10.00 5.98
CA LEU A 16 -4.77 -9.68 4.55
C LEU A 16 -5.21 -8.24 4.32
N PHE A 17 -6.14 -7.74 5.14
CA PHE A 17 -6.57 -6.34 5.09
C PHE A 17 -5.41 -5.38 5.40
N VAL A 18 -4.61 -5.67 6.43
CA VAL A 18 -3.44 -4.85 6.78
C VAL A 18 -2.41 -4.85 5.64
N ILE A 19 -2.12 -6.02 5.07
CA ILE A 19 -1.19 -6.13 3.93
C ILE A 19 -1.70 -5.29 2.74
N ALA A 20 -2.98 -5.41 2.39
CA ALA A 20 -3.59 -4.62 1.33
C ALA A 20 -3.54 -3.11 1.62
N PHE A 21 -3.80 -2.72 2.86
CA PHE A 21 -3.75 -1.32 3.31
C PHE A 21 -2.33 -0.74 3.19
N VAL A 22 -1.31 -1.46 3.64
CA VAL A 22 0.09 -1.02 3.53
C VAL A 22 0.52 -0.87 2.07
N ILE A 23 0.13 -1.81 1.21
CA ILE A 23 0.40 -1.73 -0.23
C ILE A 23 -0.27 -0.49 -0.84
N ALA A 24 -1.55 -0.26 -0.53
CA ALA A 24 -2.27 0.92 -1.00
C ALA A 24 -1.61 2.22 -0.53
N MET A 25 -1.16 2.28 0.73
CA MET A 25 -0.45 3.43 1.30
C MET A 25 0.90 3.66 0.62
N ALA A 26 1.67 2.59 0.35
CA ALA A 26 2.93 2.69 -0.37
C ALA A 26 2.74 3.24 -1.79
N ILE A 27 1.72 2.78 -2.51
CA ILE A 27 1.37 3.31 -3.84
C ILE A 27 0.93 4.77 -3.73
N PHE A 28 0.11 5.11 -2.73
CA PHE A 28 -0.34 6.48 -2.52
C PHE A 28 0.83 7.42 -2.26
N LEU A 29 1.75 7.05 -1.36
CA LEU A 29 2.95 7.83 -1.04
C LEU A 29 3.88 7.93 -2.25
N TYR A 30 4.07 6.85 -3.01
CA TYR A 30 4.85 6.90 -4.24
C TYR A 30 4.25 7.88 -5.24
N ARG A 31 2.93 7.82 -5.49
CA ARG A 31 2.24 8.74 -6.41
C ARG A 31 2.27 10.18 -5.92
N TYR A 32 2.12 10.39 -4.61
CA TYR A 32 2.18 11.71 -3.99
C TYR A 32 3.59 12.29 -4.12
N ALA A 33 4.61 11.51 -3.77
CA ALA A 33 6.01 11.89 -3.87
C ALA A 33 6.41 12.13 -5.33
N THR A 34 6.06 11.28 -6.29
CA THR A 34 6.39 11.54 -7.70
C THR A 34 5.70 12.78 -8.23
N LYS A 35 4.45 13.04 -7.82
CA LYS A 35 3.72 14.25 -8.22
C LYS A 35 4.34 15.51 -7.63
N HIS A 36 4.73 15.49 -6.35
CA HIS A 36 5.41 16.62 -5.70
C HIS A 36 6.85 16.80 -6.23
N MET A 37 7.58 15.71 -6.47
CA MET A 37 8.91 15.75 -7.05
C MET A 37 8.89 16.25 -8.50
N GLU A 38 7.84 15.98 -9.29
CA GLU A 38 7.66 16.59 -10.62
C GLU A 38 7.41 18.10 -10.53
N GLU A 39 6.68 18.56 -9.51
CA GLU A 39 6.45 19.98 -9.28
C GLU A 39 7.75 20.69 -8.85
N ASP A 40 8.54 20.10 -7.95
CA ASP A 40 9.86 20.61 -7.56
C ASP A 40 10.88 20.54 -8.71
N ALA A 41 10.88 19.47 -9.51
CA ALA A 41 11.76 19.32 -10.66
C ALA A 41 11.40 20.27 -11.82
N ARG A 42 10.12 20.67 -11.95
CA ARG A 42 9.70 21.71 -12.91
C ARG A 42 10.04 23.12 -12.45
N GLN A 43 10.05 23.39 -11.14
CA GLN A 43 10.46 24.70 -10.61
C GLN A 43 11.99 24.86 -10.50
N ALA A 44 12.75 23.76 -10.52
CA ALA A 44 14.21 23.77 -10.53
C ALA A 44 14.83 23.99 -11.93
N LYS A 45 14.02 24.30 -12.96
CA LYS A 45 14.48 24.60 -14.33
C LYS A 45 14.29 26.08 -14.66
#